data_AF-A0A133UE37-F1
#
_entry.id   AF-A0A133UE37-F1
#
_cell.length_a   1.000
_cell.length_b   1.000
_cell.length_c   1.000
_cell.angle_alpha   90.00
_cell.angle_beta   90.00
_cell.angle_gamma   90.00
#
_symmetry.space_group_name_H-M   'P 1'
#
loop_
_entity.id
_entity.type
_entity.pdbx_description
1 polymer ?
#
loop_
_entity_poly.entity_id
_entity_poly.type
_entity_poly.pdbx_seq_one_letter_code
_entity_poly.pdbx_strand_id
1 'polypeptide(L)'
;MGGVIDVGVTTAAQWVAEGTFREKIQEENGVWVGGMKNNAVGISDMSSLETFLEFGIETGEITYDEFPEIKQKVRDMRDAQPDWVWEGVNELKNRILNDEVTVPPAATSEEIQEIRNKYG
;
A
#
# COMPACT_ATOMS: atom_id res chain seq x y z
N MET A 1 -4.06 -2.28 8.58
CA MET A 1 -3.95 -3.47 7.73
C MET A 1 -4.79 -3.24 6.48
N GLY A 2 -4.26 -3.49 5.28
CA GLY A 2 -5.00 -3.26 4.04
C GLY A 2 -4.09 -3.14 2.82
N GLY A 3 -3.55 -4.25 2.34
CA GLY A 3 -2.97 -4.25 0.99
C GLY A 3 -4.06 -4.12 -0.06
N VAL A 4 -3.68 -3.89 -1.33
CA VAL A 4 -4.62 -3.81 -2.46
C VAL A 4 -5.59 -4.98 -2.49
N ILE A 5 -5.10 -6.15 -2.08
CA ILE A 5 -5.86 -7.40 -2.02
C ILE A 5 -6.92 -7.33 -0.92
N ASP A 6 -6.53 -7.05 0.33
CA ASP A 6 -7.45 -7.02 1.46
C ASP A 6 -8.54 -5.96 1.25
N VAL A 7 -8.10 -4.73 0.92
CA VAL A 7 -9.02 -3.60 0.70
C VAL A 7 -9.95 -3.88 -0.47
N GLY A 8 -9.45 -4.43 -1.58
CA GLY A 8 -10.28 -4.76 -2.73
C GLY A 8 -11.33 -5.83 -2.40
N VAL A 9 -10.93 -6.90 -1.70
CA VAL A 9 -11.84 -7.99 -1.30
C VAL A 9 -12.88 -7.49 -0.30
N THR A 10 -12.48 -6.76 0.74
CA THR A 10 -13.42 -6.26 1.76
C THR A 10 -14.38 -5.22 1.17
N THR A 11 -13.89 -4.35 0.28
CA THR A 11 -14.73 -3.36 -0.42
C THR A 11 -15.78 -4.04 -1.28
N ALA A 12 -15.38 -5.03 -2.08
CA ALA A 12 -16.32 -5.79 -2.91
C ALA A 12 -17.36 -6.54 -2.08
N ALA A 13 -16.92 -7.22 -1.00
CA ALA A 13 -17.81 -7.93 -0.09
C ALA A 13 -18.81 -6.97 0.60
N GLN A 14 -18.33 -5.79 1.03
CA GLN A 14 -19.17 -4.75 1.61
C GLN A 14 -20.22 -4.26 0.62
N TRP A 15 -19.85 -3.94 -0.62
CA TRP A 15 -20.82 -3.49 -1.63
C TRP A 15 -21.86 -4.57 -1.97
N VAL A 16 -21.49 -5.86 -1.91
CA VAL A 16 -22.46 -6.96 -2.06
C VAL A 16 -23.40 -7.03 -0.86
N ALA A 17 -22.87 -6.95 0.37
CA ALA A 17 -23.67 -6.98 1.59
C ALA A 17 -24.65 -5.80 1.67
N GLU A 18 -24.26 -4.63 1.16
CA GLU A 18 -25.08 -3.42 1.09
C GLU A 18 -26.04 -3.40 -0.11
N GLY A 19 -25.92 -4.35 -1.06
CA GLY A 19 -26.72 -4.38 -2.28
C GLY A 19 -26.35 -3.31 -3.33
N THR A 20 -25.22 -2.62 -3.16
CA THR A 20 -24.75 -1.50 -3.98
C THR A 20 -23.71 -1.88 -5.04
N PHE A 21 -23.26 -3.15 -5.06
CA PHE A 21 -22.16 -3.61 -5.92
C PHE A 21 -22.28 -3.20 -7.40
N ARG A 22 -23.44 -3.41 -8.02
CA ARG A 22 -23.62 -3.12 -9.46
C ARG A 22 -23.52 -1.62 -9.77
N GLU A 23 -24.04 -0.79 -8.87
CA GLU A 23 -23.96 0.67 -9.00
C GLU A 23 -22.52 1.14 -8.84
N LYS A 24 -21.86 0.71 -7.76
CA LYS A 24 -20.47 1.10 -7.45
C LYS A 24 -19.49 0.68 -8.54
N ILE A 25 -19.59 -0.55 -9.06
CA ILE A 25 -18.69 -0.97 -10.13
C ILE A 25 -18.97 -0.27 -11.47
N GLN A 26 -20.20 0.21 -11.68
CA GLN A 26 -20.54 1.01 -12.85
C GLN A 26 -19.96 2.43 -12.75
N GLU A 27 -19.97 3.04 -11.55
CA GLU A 27 -19.26 4.30 -11.27
C GLU A 27 -17.75 4.19 -11.59
N GLU A 28 -17.17 3.02 -11.32
CA GLU A 28 -15.75 2.71 -11.56
C GLU A 28 -15.45 2.19 -12.98
N ASN A 29 -16.39 2.30 -13.93
CA ASN A 29 -16.24 1.78 -15.31
C ASN A 29 -15.84 0.29 -15.40
N GLY A 30 -16.29 -0.53 -14.45
CA GLY A 30 -16.00 -1.96 -14.43
C GLY A 30 -14.71 -2.35 -13.72
N VAL A 31 -13.86 -1.39 -13.32
CA VAL A 31 -12.54 -1.67 -12.72
C VAL A 31 -12.29 -0.75 -11.54
N TRP A 32 -12.22 -1.32 -10.34
CA TRP A 32 -11.76 -0.59 -9.16
C TRP A 32 -10.22 -0.53 -9.13
N VAL A 33 -9.67 0.67 -8.97
CA VAL A 33 -8.21 0.91 -8.96
C VAL A 33 -7.73 1.18 -7.53
N GLY A 34 -6.90 0.28 -7.00
CA GLY A 34 -6.23 0.47 -5.71
C GLY A 34 -5.03 1.43 -5.80
N GLY A 35 -4.92 2.36 -4.86
CA GLY A 35 -3.77 3.26 -4.72
C GLY A 35 -3.65 3.85 -3.30
N MET A 36 -2.88 4.93 -3.15
CA MET A 36 -2.69 5.57 -1.85
C MET A 36 -3.96 6.27 -1.34
N LYS A 37 -4.82 6.76 -2.24
CA LYS A 37 -6.04 7.50 -1.89
C LYS A 37 -7.12 6.66 -1.21
N ASN A 38 -7.23 5.39 -1.60
CA ASN A 38 -8.16 4.44 -1.00
C ASN A 38 -7.45 3.49 -0.02
N ASN A 39 -6.25 3.85 0.44
CA ASN A 39 -5.44 3.06 1.39
C ASN A 39 -5.10 1.65 0.92
N ALA A 40 -5.25 1.34 -0.38
CA ALA A 40 -4.90 0.05 -0.95
C ALA A 40 -3.37 -0.12 -1.09
N VAL A 41 -2.64 1.00 -1.22
CA VAL A 41 -1.18 1.04 -1.26
C VAL A 41 -0.68 2.03 -0.21
N GLY A 42 0.36 1.64 0.54
CA GLY A 42 0.96 2.49 1.55
C GLY A 42 2.44 2.21 1.74
N ILE A 43 3.12 3.15 2.40
CA ILE A 43 4.49 2.97 2.85
C ILE A 43 4.42 2.44 4.28
N SER A 44 5.06 1.30 4.53
CA SER A 44 5.07 0.68 5.86
C SER A 44 5.77 1.59 6.88
N ASP A 45 5.12 1.77 8.02
CA ASP A 45 5.64 2.45 9.20
C ASP A 45 5.66 1.51 10.41
N MET A 46 6.13 2.01 11.56
CA MET A 46 6.26 1.19 12.77
C MET A 46 4.89 0.71 13.30
N SER A 47 3.82 1.47 13.05
CA SER A 47 2.46 1.09 13.45
C SER A 47 1.94 -0.06 12.59
N SER A 48 2.13 0.03 11.27
CA SER A 48 1.78 -1.03 10.33
C SER A 48 2.55 -2.32 10.63
N LEU A 49 3.84 -2.20 10.95
CA LEU A 49 4.66 -3.33 11.40
C LEU A 49 4.05 -3.97 12.67
N GLU A 50 3.70 -3.16 13.67
CA GLU A 50 3.12 -3.64 14.92
C GLU A 50 1.85 -4.45 14.68
N THR A 51 0.94 -3.97 13.82
CA THR A 51 -0.26 -4.74 13.43
C THR A 51 0.08 -6.09 12.78
N PHE A 52 1.09 -6.14 11.89
CA PHE A 52 1.49 -7.41 11.25
C PHE A 52 2.18 -8.37 12.22
N LEU A 53 2.95 -7.85 13.19
CA LEU A 53 3.57 -8.68 14.20
C LEU A 53 2.53 -9.23 15.18
N GLU A 54 1.55 -8.42 15.59
CA GLU A 54 0.41 -8.89 16.39
C GLU A 54 -0.33 -10.03 15.69
N PHE A 55 -0.63 -9.85 14.40
CA PHE A 55 -1.25 -10.92 13.59
C PHE A 55 -0.37 -12.18 13.52
N GLY A 56 0.94 -12.02 13.33
CA GLY A 56 1.87 -13.16 13.32
C GLY A 56 1.92 -13.92 14.65
N ILE A 57 1.74 -13.23 15.77
CA ILE A 57 1.60 -13.87 17.09
C ILE A 57 0.29 -14.64 17.18
N GLU A 58 -0.81 -14.02 16.75
CA GLU A 58 -2.14 -14.64 16.76
C GLU A 58 -2.20 -15.91 15.91
N THR A 59 -1.50 -15.94 14.77
CA THR A 59 -1.42 -17.10 13.88
C THR A 59 -0.35 -18.11 14.30
N GLY A 60 0.50 -17.77 15.27
CA GLY A 60 1.60 -18.62 15.75
C GLY A 60 2.81 -18.68 14.81
N GLU A 61 2.91 -17.76 13.85
CA GLU A 61 4.05 -17.64 12.93
C GLU A 61 5.25 -16.96 13.57
N ILE A 62 5.02 -16.12 14.59
CA ILE A 62 6.06 -15.56 15.45
C ILE A 62 5.67 -15.66 16.92
N THR A 63 6.65 -15.63 17.80
CA THR A 63 6.45 -15.62 19.25
C THR A 63 6.45 -14.21 19.83
N TYR A 64 5.88 -14.05 21.04
CA TYR A 64 5.97 -12.79 21.80
C TYR A 64 7.41 -12.36 22.08
N ASP A 65 8.34 -13.31 22.20
CA ASP A 65 9.75 -13.02 22.48
C ASP A 65 10.50 -12.48 21.25
N GLU A 66 10.07 -12.86 20.04
CA GLU A 66 10.65 -12.36 18.77
C GLU A 66 10.17 -10.94 18.43
N PHE A 67 9.01 -10.53 18.95
CA PHE A 67 8.39 -9.25 18.64
C PHE A 67 9.30 -8.03 18.88
N PRO A 68 9.96 -7.87 20.05
CA PRO A 68 10.83 -6.72 20.29
C PRO A 68 12.06 -6.71 19.39
N GLU A 69 12.64 -7.89 19.10
CA GLU A 69 13.83 -8.01 18.26
C GLU A 69 13.53 -7.56 16.82
N ILE A 70 12.40 -7.99 16.26
CA ILE A 70 11.98 -7.59 14.91
C ILE A 70 11.71 -6.09 14.86
N LYS A 71 10.99 -5.54 15.86
CA LYS A 71 10.70 -4.10 15.95
C LYS A 71 11.99 -3.27 16.01
N GLN A 72 12.99 -3.72 16.76
CA GLN A 72 14.28 -3.02 16.84
C GLN A 72 15.05 -3.10 15.52
N LYS A 73 15.16 -4.27 14.89
CA LYS A 73 15.84 -4.41 13.59
C LYS A 73 15.24 -3.52 12.51
N VAL A 74 13.91 -3.42 12.44
CA VAL A 74 13.25 -2.54 11.47
C VAL A 74 13.53 -1.07 11.79
N ARG A 75 13.52 -0.68 13.07
CA ARG A 75 13.91 0.67 13.48
C ARG A 75 15.34 0.99 13.04
N ASP A 76 16.29 0.11 13.33
CA ASP A 76 17.69 0.30 12.98
C ASP A 76 17.88 0.44 11.45
N MET A 77 17.18 -0.37 10.65
CA MET A 77 17.22 -0.25 9.19
C MET A 77 16.65 1.07 8.68
N ARG A 78 15.63 1.62 9.35
CA ARG A 78 15.03 2.90 8.99
C ARG A 78 15.92 4.07 9.38
N ASP A 79 16.48 4.03 10.59
CA ASP A 79 17.37 5.05 11.14
C ASP A 79 18.74 5.06 10.43
N ALA A 80 19.11 3.95 9.78
CA ALA A 80 20.28 3.89 8.90
C ALA A 80 20.12 4.70 7.61
N GLN A 81 18.90 5.09 7.23
CA GLN A 81 18.67 5.96 6.08
C GLN A 81 18.75 7.44 6.52
N PRO A 82 19.40 8.32 5.74
CA PRO A 82 19.40 9.74 6.02
C PRO A 82 17.99 10.35 6.03
N ASP A 83 17.76 11.38 6.85
CA ASP A 83 16.46 12.05 6.99
C ASP A 83 15.87 12.51 5.65
N TRP A 84 16.71 13.01 4.73
CA TRP A 84 16.28 13.49 3.41
C TRP A 84 15.57 12.41 2.58
N VAL A 85 15.86 11.13 2.81
CA VAL A 85 15.18 10.01 2.14
C VAL A 85 13.71 9.99 2.56
N TRP A 86 13.45 10.10 3.86
CA TRP A 86 12.10 10.10 4.41
C TRP A 86 11.33 11.38 4.06
N GLU A 87 12.03 12.52 4.01
CA GLU A 87 11.47 13.78 3.50
C GLU A 87 11.00 13.63 2.05
N GLY A 88 11.87 13.12 1.16
CA GLY A 88 11.53 12.91 -0.26
C GLY A 88 10.40 11.89 -0.47
N VAL A 89 10.38 10.82 0.33
CA VAL A 89 9.29 9.83 0.33
C VAL A 89 7.96 10.48 0.73
N ASN A 90 7.96 11.31 1.77
CA ASN A 90 6.76 12.02 2.23
C ASN A 90 6.31 13.10 1.23
N GLU A 91 7.25 13.82 0.63
CA GLU A 91 6.95 14.81 -0.43
C GLU A 91 6.25 14.12 -1.60
N LEU A 92 6.84 13.05 -2.15
CA LEU A 92 6.25 12.31 -3.27
C LEU A 92 4.88 11.72 -2.91
N LYS A 93 4.74 11.13 -1.71
CA LYS A 93 3.44 10.64 -1.22
C LYS A 93 2.38 11.74 -1.23
N ASN A 94 2.70 12.91 -0.69
CA ASN A 94 1.76 14.03 -0.64
C ASN A 94 1.39 14.52 -2.04
N ARG A 95 2.36 14.61 -2.95
CA ARG A 95 2.13 14.98 -4.34
C ARG A 95 1.22 13.99 -5.07
N ILE A 96 1.36 12.69 -4.81
CA ILE A 96 0.45 11.66 -5.34
C ILE A 96 -0.96 11.81 -4.76
N LEU A 97 -1.08 12.03 -3.44
CA LEU A 97 -2.38 12.21 -2.78
C LEU A 97 -3.12 13.47 -3.28
N ASN A 98 -2.38 14.51 -3.64
CA ASN A 98 -2.91 15.78 -4.16
C ASN A 98 -3.11 15.81 -5.69
N ASP A 99 -2.92 14.69 -6.41
CA ASP A 99 -2.95 14.62 -7.88
C ASP A 99 -1.89 15.49 -8.59
N GLU A 100 -0.88 15.99 -7.89
CA GLU A 100 0.23 16.75 -8.47
C GLU A 100 1.19 15.85 -9.25
N VAL A 101 1.25 14.57 -8.89
CA VAL A 101 2.04 13.54 -9.57
C VAL A 101 1.16 12.30 -9.79
N THR A 102 1.16 11.80 -11.02
CA THR A 102 0.52 10.53 -11.38
C THR A 102 1.56 9.57 -11.94
N VAL A 103 1.60 8.34 -11.42
CA VAL A 103 2.43 7.28 -11.99
C VAL A 103 1.74 6.76 -13.25
N PRO A 104 2.40 6.76 -14.42
CA PRO A 104 1.77 6.29 -15.65
C PRO A 104 1.45 4.79 -15.55
N PRO A 105 0.19 4.38 -15.79
CA PRO A 105 -0.14 2.97 -15.89
C PRO A 105 0.43 2.39 -17.20
N ALA A 106 0.70 1.08 -17.20
CA ALA A 106 1.04 0.34 -18.41
C ALA A 106 0.35 -1.02 -18.38
N ALA A 107 -0.27 -1.39 -19.50
CA ALA A 107 -0.96 -2.66 -19.68
C ALA A 107 -0.23 -3.59 -20.66
N THR A 108 0.73 -3.06 -21.42
CA THR A 108 1.50 -3.80 -22.42
C THR A 108 3.00 -3.73 -22.19
N SER A 109 3.73 -4.71 -22.73
CA SER A 109 5.20 -4.72 -22.69
C SER A 109 5.81 -3.51 -23.41
N GLU A 110 5.16 -3.01 -24.45
CA GLU A 110 5.60 -1.84 -25.23
C GLU A 110 5.50 -0.57 -24.39
N GLU A 111 4.35 -0.34 -23.74
CA GLU A 111 4.17 0.80 -22.81
C GLU A 111 5.16 0.75 -21.64
N ILE A 112 5.42 -0.45 -21.09
CA ILE A 112 6.43 -0.63 -20.03
C ILE A 112 7.82 -0.22 -20.55
N GLN A 113 8.16 -0.60 -21.79
CA GLN A 113 9.45 -0.26 -22.38
C GLN A 113 9.58 1.26 -22.64
N GLU A 114 8.52 1.91 -23.10
CA GLU A 114 8.49 3.37 -23.27
C GLU A 114 8.69 4.11 -21.95
N ILE A 115 8.00 3.69 -20.89
CA ILE A 115 8.16 4.27 -19.55
C ILE A 115 9.60 4.08 -19.06
N ARG A 116 10.17 2.88 -19.22
CA ARG A 116 11.56 2.60 -18.84
C ARG A 116 12.53 3.48 -19.61
N ASN A 117 12.37 3.61 -20.93
CA ASN A 117 13.25 4.46 -21.74
C ASN A 117 13.19 5.95 -21.33
N LYS A 118 12.07 6.38 -20.76
CA LYS A 118 11.87 7.77 -20.33
C LYS A 118 12.40 8.06 -18.93
N TYR A 119 12.35 7.08 -18.02
CA TYR A 119 12.59 7.31 -16.58
C TYR A 119 13.63 6.39 -15.92
N GLY A 120 14.06 5.32 -16.59
CA GLY A 120 15.04 4.34 -16.10
C GLY A 120 16.39 4.46 -16.80
#